data_AF-A0A1Q8CL01-F1
#
_entry.id   AF-A0A1Q8CL01-F1
#
_cell.length_a   1.000
_cell.length_b   1.000
_cell.length_c   1.000
_cell.angle_alpha   90.00
_cell.angle_beta   90.00
_cell.angle_gamma   90.00
#
_symmetry.space_group_name_H-M   'P 1'
#
loop_
_entity.id
_entity.type
_entity.pdbx_description
1 polymer ?
#
loop_
_entity_poly.entity_id
_entity_poly.type
_entity_poly.pdbx_seq_one_letter_code
_entity_poly.pdbx_strand_id
1 'polypeptide(L)'
;MSHPEAFGIRDAALTGGARLVDTLSALIDDANAFGPPPPSWQASPSDWFMTVFVDRVAGDDNRIATAVVRRAATTAAERLISDPGSPTRSEQTAESRGLTMELFCLVYRYFLADVVAEFAKAVIAEQVVLAVPGLLLADPAGRIAELVGEQVAALIPDPCEQAETKHDTRRIDEFASDVLRDNVDRALGIPTEEMS
;
A
#
# COMPACT_ATOMS: atom_id res chain seq x y z
N MET A 1 -20.38 15.46 -8.02
CA MET A 1 -19.18 14.69 -8.41
C MET A 1 -18.06 15.12 -7.48
N SER A 2 -17.69 14.29 -6.52
CA SER A 2 -16.50 14.50 -5.68
C SER A 2 -15.28 14.50 -6.60
N HIS A 3 -14.40 15.50 -6.48
CA HIS A 3 -13.11 15.48 -7.15
C HIS A 3 -12.14 14.72 -6.24
N PRO A 4 -11.66 13.51 -6.61
CA PRO A 4 -10.68 12.77 -5.80
C PRO A 4 -9.39 13.56 -5.55
N GLU A 5 -9.13 14.56 -6.40
CA GLU A 5 -8.04 15.54 -6.26
C GLU A 5 -8.20 16.46 -5.04
N ALA A 6 -9.43 16.68 -4.54
CA ALA A 6 -9.70 17.64 -3.46
C ALA A 6 -9.05 17.26 -2.12
N PHE A 7 -8.67 16.00 -1.94
CA PHE A 7 -8.03 15.50 -0.71
C PHE A 7 -6.55 15.15 -0.87
N GLY A 8 -5.99 15.27 -2.08
CA GLY A 8 -4.63 14.82 -2.38
C GLY A 8 -4.40 13.32 -2.15
N ILE A 9 -5.46 12.53 -1.95
CA ILE A 9 -5.36 11.09 -1.65
C ILE A 9 -4.88 10.32 -2.88
N ARG A 10 -5.32 10.71 -4.08
CA ARG A 10 -4.81 10.14 -5.33
C ARG A 10 -3.30 10.32 -5.44
N ASP A 11 -2.81 11.54 -5.27
CA ASP A 11 -1.38 11.84 -5.36
C ASP A 11 -0.58 11.12 -4.27
N ALA A 12 -1.11 11.04 -3.05
CA ALA A 12 -0.48 10.31 -1.95
C ALA A 12 -0.46 8.79 -2.20
N ALA A 13 -1.54 8.22 -2.75
CA ALA A 13 -1.62 6.80 -3.10
C ALA A 13 -0.63 6.44 -4.21
N LEU A 14 -0.56 7.25 -5.27
CA LEU A 14 0.40 7.06 -6.36
C LEU A 14 1.84 7.23 -5.87
N THR A 15 2.12 8.28 -5.10
CA THR A 15 3.47 8.54 -4.59
C THR A 15 3.92 7.48 -3.59
N GLY A 16 3.05 7.11 -2.64
CA GLY A 16 3.31 6.08 -1.66
C GLY A 16 3.43 4.69 -2.29
N GLY A 17 2.58 4.36 -3.26
CA GLY A 17 2.65 3.10 -3.98
C GLY A 17 3.91 2.99 -4.85
N ALA A 18 4.35 4.06 -5.52
CA ALA A 18 5.62 4.06 -6.25
C ALA A 18 6.81 3.80 -5.30
N ARG A 19 6.84 4.49 -4.16
CA ARG A 19 7.86 4.27 -3.12
C ARG A 19 7.81 2.85 -2.55
N LEU A 20 6.62 2.26 -2.39
CA LEU A 20 6.47 0.87 -2.00
C LEU A 20 7.11 -0.06 -3.02
N VAL A 21 6.78 0.12 -4.30
CA VAL A 21 7.34 -0.69 -5.38
C VAL A 21 8.87 -0.61 -5.37
N ASP A 22 9.44 0.59 -5.32
CA ASP A 22 10.89 0.79 -5.23
C ASP A 22 11.49 0.11 -3.99
N THR A 23 10.81 0.22 -2.85
CA THR A 23 11.25 -0.37 -1.58
C THR A 23 11.24 -1.89 -1.63
N LEU A 24 10.19 -2.49 -2.20
CA LEU A 24 10.08 -3.94 -2.33
C LEU A 24 11.05 -4.48 -3.38
N SER A 25 11.25 -3.77 -4.50
CA SER A 25 12.25 -4.12 -5.51
C SER A 25 13.67 -4.13 -4.93
N ALA A 26 14.01 -3.14 -4.09
CA ALA A 26 15.29 -3.14 -3.39
C ALA A 26 15.45 -4.38 -2.47
N LEU A 27 14.38 -4.82 -1.81
CA LEU A 27 14.39 -6.02 -0.97
C LEU A 27 14.43 -7.34 -1.78
N ILE A 28 13.92 -7.35 -3.01
CA ILE A 28 14.08 -8.46 -3.95
C ILE A 28 15.57 -8.58 -4.33
N ASP A 29 16.20 -7.47 -4.67
CA ASP A 29 17.59 -7.43 -5.14
C ASP A 29 18.59 -7.70 -4.00
N ASP A 30 18.33 -7.17 -2.80
CA ASP A 30 19.17 -7.33 -1.61
C ASP A 30 18.33 -7.41 -0.33
N ALA A 31 18.37 -8.56 0.35
CA ALA A 31 17.73 -8.75 1.65
C ALA A 31 18.22 -7.75 2.72
N ASN A 32 19.41 -7.16 2.53
CA ASN A 32 20.02 -6.18 3.42
C ASN A 32 19.90 -4.73 2.90
N ALA A 33 18.99 -4.44 1.95
CA ALA A 33 18.83 -3.11 1.35
C ALA A 33 18.56 -1.95 2.34
N PHE A 34 18.20 -2.26 3.59
CA PHE A 34 17.97 -1.29 4.66
C PHE A 34 19.18 -1.08 5.58
N GLY A 35 20.20 -1.92 5.45
CA GLY A 35 21.37 -1.93 6.30
C GLY A 35 21.06 -2.31 7.75
N PRO A 36 22.12 -2.47 8.58
CA PRO A 36 21.95 -2.73 10.00
C PRO A 36 21.42 -1.50 10.73
N PRO A 37 20.76 -1.69 11.89
CA PRO A 37 20.40 -0.56 12.76
C PRO A 37 21.64 0.22 13.20
N PRO A 38 21.53 1.56 13.39
CA PRO A 38 22.63 2.35 13.91
C PRO A 38 22.98 1.91 15.34
N PRO A 39 24.24 2.13 15.81
CA PRO A 39 24.65 1.73 17.15
C PRO A 39 23.82 2.33 18.30
N SER A 40 23.12 3.44 18.03
CA SER A 40 22.22 4.10 18.98
C SER A 40 20.83 3.47 19.06
N TRP A 41 20.48 2.53 18.17
CA TRP A 41 19.19 1.85 18.16
C TRP A 41 19.11 0.85 19.31
N GLN A 42 18.07 0.95 20.12
CA GLN A 42 17.90 0.12 21.33
C GLN A 42 16.76 -0.90 21.19
N ALA A 43 15.95 -0.81 20.14
CA ALA A 43 14.84 -1.71 19.89
C ALA A 43 15.28 -2.92 19.04
N SER A 44 14.34 -3.79 18.68
CA SER A 44 14.66 -5.01 17.91
C SER A 44 15.08 -4.70 16.46
N PRO A 45 15.75 -5.64 15.77
CA PRO A 45 15.99 -5.53 14.33
C PRO A 45 14.70 -5.44 13.50
N SER A 46 13.61 -6.07 13.96
CA SER A 46 12.29 -5.96 13.33
C SER A 46 11.72 -4.55 13.47
N ASP A 47 11.91 -3.90 14.63
CA ASP A 47 11.50 -2.50 14.82
C ASP A 47 12.30 -1.54 13.93
N TRP A 48 13.59 -1.85 13.72
CA TRP A 48 14.42 -1.11 12.77
C TRP A 48 13.90 -1.25 11.34
N PHE A 49 13.66 -2.49 10.89
CA PHE A 49 13.09 -2.76 9.57
C PHE A 49 11.77 -2.04 9.38
N MET A 50 10.86 -2.15 10.35
CA MET A 50 9.57 -1.45 10.36
C MET A 50 9.75 0.05 10.17
N THR A 51 10.64 0.67 10.93
CA THR A 51 10.89 2.12 10.89
C THR A 51 11.39 2.54 9.51
N VAL A 52 12.42 1.86 8.99
CA VAL A 52 13.00 2.19 7.67
C VAL A 52 11.99 1.94 6.55
N PHE A 53 11.24 0.84 6.60
CA PHE A 53 10.22 0.51 5.60
C PHE A 53 9.15 1.59 5.56
N VAL A 54 8.57 1.93 6.72
CA VAL A 54 7.49 2.92 6.82
C VAL A 54 7.97 4.29 6.36
N ASP A 55 9.18 4.70 6.74
CA ASP A 55 9.72 6.00 6.32
C ASP A 55 10.03 6.04 4.82
N ARG A 56 10.55 4.96 4.21
CA ARG A 56 10.75 4.91 2.76
C ARG A 56 9.44 4.98 1.97
N VAL A 57 8.39 4.29 2.44
CA VAL A 57 7.10 4.23 1.74
C VAL A 57 6.27 5.49 1.97
N ALA A 58 6.11 5.92 3.21
CA ALA A 58 5.31 7.11 3.55
C ALA A 58 6.03 8.41 3.20
N GLY A 59 7.35 8.46 3.30
CA GLY A 59 8.14 9.68 3.19
C GLY A 59 7.92 10.64 4.37
N ASP A 60 8.53 11.81 4.25
CA ASP A 60 8.65 12.81 5.33
C ASP A 60 7.56 13.88 5.34
N ASP A 61 6.52 13.79 4.50
CA ASP A 61 5.49 14.81 4.44
C ASP A 61 4.43 14.63 5.55
N ASN A 62 4.05 15.72 6.21
CA ASN A 62 3.18 15.68 7.39
C ASN A 62 1.70 15.92 7.03
N ARG A 63 1.26 15.47 5.84
CA ARG A 63 -0.11 15.67 5.34
C ARG A 63 -1.03 14.55 5.84
N ILE A 64 -2.34 14.82 5.92
CA ILE A 64 -3.35 13.81 6.32
C ILE A 64 -3.33 12.60 5.39
N ALA A 65 -3.15 12.82 4.08
CA ALA A 65 -3.02 11.74 3.10
C ALA A 65 -1.77 10.87 3.37
N THR A 66 -0.70 11.45 3.91
CA THR A 66 0.49 10.69 4.35
C THR A 66 0.21 9.83 5.56
N ALA A 67 -0.69 10.24 6.47
CA ALA A 67 -1.06 9.41 7.61
C ALA A 67 -1.73 8.09 7.17
N VAL A 68 -2.54 8.13 6.11
CA VAL A 68 -3.14 6.93 5.49
C VAL A 68 -2.05 6.03 4.90
N VAL A 69 -1.14 6.60 4.10
CA VAL A 69 -0.02 5.85 3.52
C VAL A 69 0.87 5.24 4.61
N ARG A 70 1.16 5.99 5.68
CA ARG A 70 1.96 5.53 6.82
C ARG A 70 1.30 4.36 7.52
N ARG A 71 -0.01 4.41 7.75
CA ARG A 71 -0.78 3.30 8.32
C ARG A 71 -0.74 2.06 7.42
N ALA A 72 -0.99 2.22 6.13
CA ALA A 72 -0.92 1.12 5.15
C ALA A 72 0.49 0.51 5.09
N ALA A 73 1.53 1.34 5.12
CA ALA A 73 2.92 0.90 5.15
C ALA A 73 3.26 0.14 6.44
N THR A 74 2.74 0.58 7.60
CA THR A 74 2.89 -0.16 8.86
C THR A 74 2.27 -1.54 8.76
N THR A 75 1.02 -1.66 8.31
CA THR A 75 0.37 -2.97 8.16
C THR A 75 1.13 -3.86 7.16
N ALA A 76 1.61 -3.29 6.07
CA ALA A 76 2.43 -3.99 5.07
C ALA A 76 3.73 -4.54 5.69
N ALA A 77 4.44 -3.72 6.48
CA ALA A 77 5.65 -4.14 7.18
C ALA A 77 5.38 -5.19 8.27
N GLU A 78 4.26 -5.10 9.01
CA GLU A 78 3.89 -6.10 10.02
C GLU A 78 3.67 -7.47 9.38
N ARG A 79 2.99 -7.49 8.24
CA ARG A 79 2.77 -8.70 7.43
C ARG A 79 4.10 -9.24 6.91
N LEU A 80 4.97 -8.39 6.37
CA LEU A 80 6.31 -8.77 5.93
C LEU A 80 7.14 -9.40 7.05
N ILE A 81 7.15 -8.82 8.25
CA ILE A 81 7.90 -9.36 9.40
C ILE A 81 7.33 -10.69 9.86
N SER A 82 6.00 -10.83 9.82
CA SER A 82 5.30 -12.03 10.27
C SER A 82 5.41 -13.20 9.30
N ASP A 83 5.76 -12.95 8.04
CA ASP A 83 5.85 -13.96 7.00
C ASP A 83 7.05 -14.91 7.20
N PRO A 84 6.92 -16.23 6.97
CA PRO A 84 8.04 -17.17 7.03
C PRO A 84 9.14 -16.92 5.99
N GLY A 85 8.79 -16.39 4.81
CA GLY A 85 9.70 -16.01 3.73
C GLY A 85 10.31 -14.62 3.88
N SER A 86 10.11 -13.98 5.02
CA SER A 86 10.61 -12.63 5.30
C SER A 86 12.15 -12.55 5.31
N PRO A 87 12.75 -11.53 4.66
CA PRO A 87 14.18 -11.30 4.76
C PRO A 87 14.63 -10.97 6.20
N THR A 88 13.72 -10.48 7.06
CA THR A 88 14.02 -10.15 8.46
C THR A 88 14.16 -11.36 9.39
N ARG A 89 13.71 -12.54 8.94
CA ARG A 89 13.66 -13.77 9.76
C ARG A 89 14.81 -14.73 9.47
N SER A 90 15.42 -14.58 8.30
CA SER A 90 16.62 -15.31 7.93
C SER A 90 17.76 -14.85 8.83
N GLU A 91 18.14 -15.69 9.81
CA GLU A 91 19.43 -15.54 10.49
C GLU A 91 20.49 -15.36 9.40
N GLN A 92 21.30 -14.30 9.50
CA GLN A 92 22.32 -13.86 8.54
C GLN A 92 23.28 -15.01 8.18
N THR A 93 22.84 -15.89 7.31
CA THR A 93 23.67 -16.84 6.60
C THR A 93 23.99 -16.20 5.25
N ALA A 94 25.16 -16.50 4.71
CA ALA A 94 25.69 -15.87 3.49
C ALA A 94 24.81 -16.06 2.23
N GLU A 95 23.68 -16.75 2.35
CA GLU A 95 22.65 -16.93 1.33
C GLU A 95 21.33 -16.25 1.77
N SER A 96 21.38 -15.03 2.31
CA SER A 96 20.17 -14.25 2.59
C SER A 96 19.45 -13.97 1.28
N ARG A 97 18.50 -14.82 0.91
CA ARG A 97 17.67 -14.65 -0.27
C ARG A 97 16.80 -13.40 -0.04
N GLY A 98 16.76 -12.54 -1.05
CA GLY A 98 15.85 -11.40 -1.09
C GLY A 98 14.39 -11.83 -1.03
N LEU A 99 13.52 -10.83 -0.99
CA LEU A 99 12.08 -11.00 -1.01
C LEU A 99 11.64 -11.86 -2.21
N THR A 100 10.76 -12.83 -1.99
CA THR A 100 10.19 -13.61 -3.09
C THR A 100 9.20 -12.76 -3.89
N MET A 101 9.03 -13.12 -5.16
CA MET A 101 8.05 -12.46 -6.02
C MET A 101 6.62 -12.61 -5.47
N GLU A 102 6.26 -13.78 -4.94
CA GLU A 102 4.95 -13.99 -4.30
C GLU A 102 4.70 -13.05 -3.11
N LEU A 103 5.72 -12.85 -2.26
CA LEU A 103 5.62 -11.94 -1.12
C LEU A 103 5.55 -10.46 -1.56
N PHE A 104 6.20 -10.09 -2.68
CA PHE A 104 6.01 -8.78 -3.31
C PHE A 104 4.54 -8.54 -3.66
N CYS A 105 3.92 -9.47 -4.40
CA CYS A 105 2.53 -9.35 -4.86
C CYS A 105 1.57 -9.19 -3.68
N LEU A 106 1.77 -10.03 -2.66
CA LEU A 106 0.95 -10.08 -1.47
C LEU A 106 0.98 -8.73 -0.73
N VAL A 107 2.18 -8.19 -0.50
CA VAL A 107 2.37 -6.95 0.24
C VAL A 107 1.89 -5.74 -0.54
N TYR A 108 2.13 -5.71 -1.85
CA TYR A 108 1.60 -4.69 -2.74
C TYR A 108 0.07 -4.64 -2.69
N ARG A 109 -0.59 -5.79 -2.82
CA ARG A 109 -2.06 -5.89 -2.79
C ARG A 109 -2.62 -5.40 -1.46
N TYR A 110 -1.98 -5.79 -0.37
CA TYR A 110 -2.38 -5.38 0.97
C TYR A 110 -2.25 -3.87 1.21
N PHE A 111 -1.12 -3.29 0.79
CA PHE A 111 -0.94 -1.85 0.89
C PHE A 111 -2.02 -1.09 0.10
N LEU A 112 -2.25 -1.51 -1.15
CA LEU A 112 -3.22 -0.85 -2.02
C LEU A 112 -4.64 -1.00 -1.48
N ALA A 113 -5.00 -2.17 -0.94
CA ALA A 113 -6.24 -2.42 -0.23
C ALA A 113 -6.44 -1.46 0.96
N ASP A 114 -5.42 -1.31 1.80
CA ASP A 114 -5.50 -0.45 2.98
C ASP A 114 -5.64 1.03 2.57
N VAL A 115 -4.90 1.50 1.57
CA VAL A 115 -5.00 2.89 1.05
C VAL A 115 -6.38 3.17 0.44
N VAL A 116 -6.90 2.25 -0.38
CA VAL A 116 -8.19 2.39 -1.03
C VAL A 116 -9.35 2.31 -0.03
N ALA A 117 -9.26 1.44 0.97
CA ALA A 117 -10.26 1.35 2.02
C ALA A 117 -10.36 2.66 2.81
N GLU A 118 -9.23 3.28 3.15
CA GLU A 118 -9.22 4.57 3.84
C GLU A 118 -9.74 5.72 2.96
N PHE A 119 -9.46 5.70 1.65
CA PHE A 119 -10.10 6.63 0.72
C PHE A 119 -11.63 6.48 0.72
N ALA A 120 -12.13 5.24 0.60
CA ALA A 120 -13.56 4.96 0.60
C ALA A 120 -14.23 5.45 1.89
N LYS A 121 -13.58 5.24 3.05
CA LYS A 121 -14.04 5.76 4.34
C LYS A 121 -14.10 7.28 4.36
N ALA A 122 -13.05 7.97 3.88
CA ALA A 122 -13.02 9.44 3.82
C ALA A 122 -14.13 10.01 2.94
N VAL A 123 -14.34 9.42 1.75
CA VAL A 123 -15.42 9.84 0.83
C VAL A 123 -16.80 9.62 1.44
N ILE A 124 -17.04 8.47 2.08
CA ILE A 124 -18.32 8.18 2.74
C ILE A 124 -18.57 9.15 3.88
N ALA A 125 -17.56 9.39 4.72
CA ALA A 125 -17.65 10.30 5.86
C ALA A 125 -17.97 11.75 5.42
N GLU A 126 -17.51 12.18 4.25
CA GLU A 126 -17.82 13.50 3.74
C GLU A 126 -19.17 13.54 3.00
N GLN A 127 -19.39 12.64 2.03
CA GLN A 127 -20.55 12.70 1.15
C GLN A 127 -21.83 12.20 1.80
N VAL A 128 -21.76 11.11 2.58
CA VAL A 128 -22.95 10.50 3.17
C VAL A 128 -23.40 11.25 4.42
N VAL A 129 -22.48 11.83 5.19
CA VAL A 129 -22.83 12.70 6.32
C VAL A 129 -23.52 13.98 5.83
N LEU A 130 -23.07 14.54 4.69
CA LEU A 130 -23.69 15.73 4.10
C LEU A 130 -25.04 15.42 3.41
N ALA A 131 -25.16 14.25 2.76
CA ALA A 131 -26.38 13.86 2.05
C ALA A 131 -27.46 13.25 2.95
N VAL A 132 -27.06 12.60 4.06
CA VAL A 132 -27.95 11.93 5.01
C VAL A 132 -27.50 12.27 6.44
N PRO A 133 -27.94 13.42 7.00
CA PRO A 133 -27.54 13.88 8.33
C PRO A 133 -27.85 12.90 9.48
N GLY A 134 -28.72 11.91 9.24
CA GLY A 134 -29.07 10.86 10.19
C GLY A 134 -28.17 9.62 10.18
N LEU A 135 -27.23 9.50 9.23
CA LEU A 135 -26.41 8.28 9.10
C LEU A 135 -25.47 8.10 10.30
N LEU A 136 -24.95 9.19 10.88
CA LEU A 136 -24.12 9.15 12.09
C LEU A 136 -24.85 8.56 13.32
N LEU A 137 -26.19 8.60 13.33
CA LEU A 137 -27.00 7.99 14.38
C LEU A 137 -27.30 6.50 14.08
N ALA A 138 -27.31 6.10 12.81
CA ALA A 138 -27.58 4.74 12.38
C ALA A 138 -26.32 3.86 12.34
N ASP A 139 -25.16 4.45 12.07
CA ASP A 139 -23.85 3.79 12.07
C ASP A 139 -22.81 4.59 12.88
N PRO A 140 -22.98 4.69 14.21
CA PRO A 140 -22.06 5.45 15.07
C PRO A 140 -20.66 4.82 15.15
N ALA A 141 -20.50 3.57 14.73
CA ALA A 141 -19.23 2.86 14.72
C ALA A 141 -18.50 2.91 13.35
N GLY A 142 -19.12 3.47 12.31
CA GLY A 142 -18.52 3.56 10.98
C GLY A 142 -18.37 2.22 10.25
N ARG A 143 -19.19 1.21 10.60
CA ARG A 143 -19.10 -0.14 10.02
C ARG A 143 -19.44 -0.19 8.54
N ILE A 144 -20.28 0.72 8.06
CA ILE A 144 -20.63 0.81 6.64
C ILE A 144 -19.41 1.26 5.84
N ALA A 145 -18.67 2.24 6.35
CA ALA A 145 -17.45 2.72 5.73
C ALA A 145 -16.34 1.64 5.72
N GLU A 146 -16.27 0.84 6.79
CA GLU A 146 -15.39 -0.35 6.88
C GLU A 146 -15.78 -1.44 5.87
N LEU A 147 -17.05 -1.84 5.81
CA LEU A 147 -17.57 -2.82 4.85
C LEU A 147 -17.34 -2.40 3.39
N VAL A 148 -17.59 -1.13 3.06
CA VAL A 148 -17.33 -0.63 1.71
C VAL A 148 -15.83 -0.65 1.42
N GLY A 149 -14.98 -0.28 2.39
CA GLY A 149 -13.53 -0.38 2.25
C GLY A 149 -13.07 -1.81 1.95
N GLU A 150 -13.59 -2.81 2.66
CA GLU A 150 -13.30 -4.23 2.41
C GLU A 150 -13.79 -4.71 1.03
N GLN A 151 -15.00 -4.30 0.64
CA GLN A 151 -15.57 -4.66 -0.66
C GLN A 151 -14.78 -4.08 -1.82
N VAL A 152 -14.32 -2.82 -1.70
CA VAL A 152 -13.49 -2.16 -2.73
C VAL A 152 -12.08 -2.74 -2.74
N ALA A 153 -11.50 -3.06 -1.57
CA ALA A 153 -10.22 -3.74 -1.48
C ALA A 153 -10.22 -5.10 -2.21
N ALA A 154 -11.32 -5.85 -2.15
CA ALA A 154 -11.48 -7.12 -2.86
C ALA A 154 -11.52 -6.98 -4.39
N LEU A 155 -11.71 -5.77 -4.93
CA LEU A 155 -11.72 -5.48 -6.36
C LEU A 155 -10.34 -5.06 -6.90
N ILE A 156 -9.34 -4.93 -6.03
CA ILE A 156 -7.98 -4.57 -6.43
C ILE A 156 -7.32 -5.79 -7.06
N PRO A 157 -7.04 -5.76 -8.37
CA PRO A 157 -6.45 -6.89 -9.05
C PRO A 157 -5.00 -7.09 -8.62
N ASP A 158 -4.58 -8.36 -8.64
CA ASP A 158 -3.23 -8.78 -8.29
C ASP A 158 -2.26 -8.39 -9.42
N PRO A 159 -1.22 -7.56 -9.16
CA PRO A 159 -0.27 -7.19 -10.20
C PRO A 159 0.45 -8.41 -10.79
N CYS A 160 0.63 -9.49 -10.05
CA CYS A 160 1.37 -10.65 -10.55
C CYS A 160 0.52 -11.52 -11.45
N GLU A 161 -0.76 -11.68 -11.12
CA GLU A 161 -1.74 -12.30 -12.02
C GLU A 161 -1.87 -11.51 -13.32
N GLN A 162 -1.83 -10.17 -13.25
CA GLN A 162 -1.88 -9.32 -14.44
C GLN A 162 -0.60 -9.39 -15.28
N ALA A 163 0.57 -9.47 -14.68
CA ALA A 163 1.85 -9.62 -15.39
C ALA A 163 1.91 -10.95 -16.15
N GLU A 164 1.47 -12.04 -15.52
CA GLU A 164 1.36 -13.37 -16.14
C GLU A 164 0.35 -13.38 -17.29
N THR A 165 -0.82 -12.77 -17.09
CA THR A 165 -1.90 -12.73 -18.10
C THR A 165 -1.54 -11.87 -19.31
N LYS A 166 -0.81 -10.76 -19.10
CA LYS A 166 -0.42 -9.85 -20.18
C LYS A 166 0.87 -10.26 -20.90
N HIS A 167 1.53 -11.36 -20.47
CA HIS A 167 2.87 -11.76 -20.96
C HIS A 167 3.84 -10.58 -21.01
N ASP A 168 3.73 -9.68 -20.03
CA ASP A 168 4.50 -8.45 -20.01
C ASP A 168 5.93 -8.77 -19.53
N THR A 169 6.91 -8.42 -20.36
CA THR A 169 8.34 -8.69 -20.11
C THR A 169 9.08 -7.49 -19.53
N ARG A 170 8.36 -6.39 -19.27
CA ARG A 170 8.91 -5.22 -18.56
C ARG A 170 9.34 -5.58 -17.15
N ARG A 171 10.22 -4.75 -16.56
CA ARG A 171 10.61 -4.93 -15.17
C ARG A 171 9.39 -4.76 -14.27
N ILE A 172 9.35 -5.53 -13.18
CA ILE A 172 8.19 -5.61 -12.28
C ILE A 172 7.82 -4.26 -11.65
N ASP A 173 8.80 -3.37 -11.47
CA ASP A 173 8.64 -2.02 -10.94
C ASP A 173 7.87 -1.12 -11.91
N GLU A 174 8.20 -1.17 -13.20
CA GLU A 174 7.48 -0.47 -14.25
C GLU A 174 6.05 -0.99 -14.40
N PHE A 175 5.89 -2.32 -14.39
CA PHE A 175 4.58 -2.95 -14.47
C PHE A 175 3.69 -2.63 -13.26
N ALA A 176 4.23 -2.74 -12.05
CA ALA A 176 3.51 -2.43 -10.82
C ALA A 176 3.12 -0.95 -10.75
N SER A 177 3.92 -0.04 -11.31
CA SER A 177 3.60 1.40 -11.36
C SER A 177 2.43 1.72 -12.30
N ASP A 178 2.35 1.05 -13.46
CA ASP A 178 1.20 1.20 -14.37
C ASP A 178 -0.07 0.61 -13.76
N VAL A 179 0.02 -0.60 -13.20
CA VAL A 179 -1.09 -1.25 -12.49
C VAL A 179 -1.53 -0.46 -11.27
N LEU A 180 -0.60 0.20 -10.57
CA LEU A 180 -0.90 1.10 -9.46
C LEU A 180 -1.78 2.25 -9.93
N ARG A 181 -1.42 2.91 -11.03
CA ARG A 181 -2.20 4.02 -11.58
C ARG A 181 -3.60 3.55 -11.97
N ASP A 182 -3.70 2.46 -12.72
CA ASP A 182 -5.00 1.92 -13.16
C ASP A 182 -5.89 1.50 -11.98
N ASN A 183 -5.30 0.88 -10.96
CA ASN A 183 -6.05 0.42 -9.80
C ASN A 183 -6.48 1.57 -8.89
N VAL A 184 -5.62 2.57 -8.69
CA VAL A 184 -5.99 3.78 -7.97
C VAL A 184 -7.10 4.48 -8.74
N ASP A 185 -6.95 4.73 -10.05
CA ASP A 185 -7.96 5.43 -10.84
C ASP A 185 -9.30 4.67 -10.85
N ARG A 186 -9.29 3.35 -11.04
CA ARG A 186 -10.49 2.50 -10.94
C ARG A 186 -11.13 2.55 -9.55
N ALA A 187 -10.33 2.45 -8.49
CA ALA A 187 -10.83 2.53 -7.11
C ALA A 187 -11.43 3.90 -6.76
N LEU A 188 -10.92 4.96 -7.39
CA LEU A 188 -11.41 6.33 -7.25
C LEU A 188 -12.59 6.64 -8.18
N GLY A 189 -13.01 5.70 -9.04
CA GLY A 189 -14.06 5.91 -10.04
C GLY A 189 -13.67 6.91 -11.14
N ILE A 190 -12.38 7.12 -11.34
CA ILE A 190 -11.83 7.96 -12.42
C ILE A 190 -11.82 7.09 -13.69
N PRO A 191 -12.38 7.57 -14.81
CA PRO A 191 -12.33 6.83 -16.07
C PRO A 191 -10.86 6.65 -16.50
N THR A 192 -10.39 5.41 -16.53
CA THR A 192 -9.11 5.03 -17.13
C THR A 192 -9.18 5.19 -18.64
N GLU A 193 -8.17 5.83 -19.25
CA GLU A 193 -8.05 6.01 -20.71
C GLU A 193 -7.75 4.66 -21.41
N GLU A 194 -8.67 3.70 -21.33
CA GLU A 194 -8.70 2.50 -22.18
C GLU A 194 -10.09 2.35 -22.81
N MET A 195 -10.60 3.41 -23.44
CA MET A 195 -11.70 3.33 -24.42
C MET A 195 -11.61 4.49 -25.42
N SER A 196 -10.62 4.44 -26.31
CA SER A 196 -10.71 4.95 -27.69
C SER A 196 -9.77 4.18 -28.59
#